data_AF-A0A7L3LFB4-F1
#
_entry.id   AF-A0A7L3LFB4-F1
#
_cell.length_a   1.000
_cell.length_b   1.000
_cell.length_c   1.000
_cell.angle_alpha   90.00
_cell.angle_beta   90.00
_cell.angle_gamma   90.00
#
_symmetry.space_group_name_H-M   'P 1'
#
loop_
_entity.id
_entity.type
_entity.pdbx_description
1 polymer ?
#
loop_
_entity_poly.entity_id
_entity_poly.type
_entity_poly.pdbx_seq_one_letter_code
_entity_poly.pdbx_strand_id
1 'polypeptide(L)'
;PPLPQAEGGSEPGSLTTHVLNTVTGLPATSLGVQLAQLQEPGAEWKELAKRWTDHDGRCSPLLAPGQARAGTYKLRFETAPYWEGLGFSSFYPFVEV
;
A
#
# COMPACT_ATOMS: atom_id res chain seq x y z
N PRO A 1 -12.90 36.71 23.28
CA PRO A 1 -12.69 35.26 23.51
C PRO A 1 -12.06 34.59 22.27
N PRO A 2 -10.96 33.83 22.39
CA PRO A 2 -10.46 33.03 21.28
C PRO A 2 -11.37 31.80 21.08
N LEU A 3 -11.52 31.39 19.81
CA LEU A 3 -12.31 30.25 19.38
C LEU A 3 -11.72 28.91 19.89
N PRO A 4 -12.54 27.89 20.14
CA PRO A 4 -12.05 26.55 20.50
C PRO A 4 -11.17 26.02 19.36
N GLN A 5 -9.95 25.63 19.70
CA GLN A 5 -9.10 24.90 18.78
C GLN A 5 -9.78 23.56 18.46
N ALA A 6 -9.94 23.27 17.18
CA ALA A 6 -10.39 21.97 16.74
C ALA A 6 -9.30 20.96 17.07
N GLU A 7 -9.47 20.23 18.18
CA GLU A 7 -8.73 19.01 18.43
C GLU A 7 -9.12 18.02 17.33
N GLY A 8 -8.32 17.97 16.27
CA GLY A 8 -8.41 16.96 15.23
C GLY A 8 -8.05 15.60 15.83
N GLY A 9 -8.99 15.00 16.54
CA GLY A 9 -8.97 13.58 16.88
C GLY A 9 -8.83 12.83 15.57
N SER A 10 -7.60 12.44 15.24
CA SER A 10 -7.32 11.63 14.07
C SER A 10 -7.92 10.26 14.37
N GLU A 11 -9.15 10.03 13.92
CA GLU A 11 -9.59 8.66 13.68
C GLU A 11 -8.47 8.02 12.88
N PRO A 12 -7.87 6.94 13.39
CA PRO A 12 -6.62 6.50 12.82
C PRO A 12 -6.87 6.07 11.38
N GLY A 13 -6.17 6.74 10.46
CA GLY A 13 -6.36 6.54 9.04
C GLY A 13 -6.22 5.06 8.67
N SER A 14 -7.09 4.57 7.80
CA SER A 14 -6.92 3.24 7.21
C SER A 14 -6.25 3.40 5.86
N LEU A 15 -5.18 2.63 5.63
CA LEU A 15 -4.54 2.54 4.32
C LEU A 15 -5.04 1.27 3.62
N THR A 16 -5.61 1.45 2.44
CA THR A 16 -6.12 0.37 1.60
C THR A 16 -5.56 0.53 0.19
N THR A 17 -5.53 -0.56 -0.57
CA THR A 17 -5.20 -0.54 -1.99
C THR A 17 -6.14 -1.46 -2.77
N HIS A 18 -6.31 -1.16 -4.05
CA HIS A 18 -7.07 -1.96 -4.99
C HIS A 18 -6.30 -1.98 -6.31
N VAL A 19 -5.99 -3.18 -6.79
CA VAL A 19 -5.15 -3.41 -7.96
C VAL A 19 -5.97 -4.13 -9.02
N LEU A 20 -6.03 -3.55 -10.21
CA LEU A 20 -6.77 -4.08 -11.36
C LEU A 20 -5.79 -4.52 -12.44
N ASN A 21 -6.00 -5.71 -12.99
CA ASN A 21 -5.35 -6.14 -14.22
C ASN A 21 -6.16 -5.61 -15.41
N THR A 22 -5.63 -4.57 -16.07
CA THR A 22 -6.31 -3.91 -17.19
C THR A 22 -6.28 -4.70 -18.49
N VAL A 23 -5.41 -5.72 -18.62
CA VAL A 23 -5.37 -6.59 -19.81
C VAL A 23 -6.58 -7.52 -19.84
N THR A 24 -6.95 -8.08 -18.69
CA THR A 24 -8.11 -8.99 -18.56
C THR A 24 -9.38 -8.28 -18.11
N GLY A 25 -9.26 -7.06 -17.58
CA GLY A 25 -10.37 -6.33 -16.94
C GLY A 25 -10.77 -6.91 -15.59
N LEU A 26 -9.95 -7.80 -15.01
CA LEU A 26 -10.22 -8.48 -13.75
C LEU A 26 -9.34 -7.95 -12.62
N PRO A 27 -9.73 -8.13 -11.35
CA PRO A 27 -8.87 -7.80 -10.22
C PRO A 27 -7.53 -8.56 -10.26
N ALA A 28 -6.46 -7.89 -9.86
CA ALA A 28 -5.14 -8.52 -9.80
C ALA A 28 -5.01 -9.31 -8.50
N THR A 29 -5.42 -10.58 -8.51
CA THR A 29 -5.38 -11.48 -7.36
C THR A 29 -3.96 -11.96 -7.05
N SER A 30 -3.62 -12.09 -5.76
CA SER A 30 -2.34 -12.61 -5.28
C SER A 30 -1.10 -11.82 -5.73
N LEU A 31 -1.26 -10.53 -6.02
CA LEU A 31 -0.17 -9.60 -6.27
C LEU A 31 0.46 -9.17 -4.93
N GLY A 32 1.78 -9.27 -4.82
CA GLY A 32 2.50 -8.86 -3.62
C GLY A 32 2.58 -7.35 -3.46
N VAL A 33 2.22 -6.85 -2.28
CA VAL A 33 2.27 -5.43 -1.90
C VAL A 33 3.08 -5.28 -0.62
N GLN A 34 4.09 -4.42 -0.65
CA GLN A 34 4.89 -4.07 0.53
C GLN A 34 4.63 -2.61 0.89
N LEU A 35 4.45 -2.34 2.17
CA LEU A 35 4.29 -1.01 2.74
C LEU A 35 5.53 -0.68 3.55
N ALA A 36 6.15 0.45 3.25
CA ALA A 36 7.24 1.02 4.04
C ALA A 36 6.91 2.44 4.48
N GLN A 37 7.58 2.91 5.54
CA GLN A 37 7.51 4.28 6.02
C GLN A 37 8.92 4.87 6.14
N LEU A 38 9.09 6.09 5.67
CA LEU A 38 10.32 6.85 5.82
C LEU A 38 10.51 7.23 7.29
N GLN A 39 11.67 6.89 7.86
CA GLN A 39 12.00 7.20 9.26
C GLN A 39 12.70 8.55 9.37
N GLU A 40 12.24 9.46 10.25
CA GLU A 40 12.89 10.75 10.54
C GLU A 40 13.66 10.70 11.88
N PRO A 41 14.85 11.34 12.02
CA PRO A 41 15.52 12.25 11.08
C PRO A 41 16.38 11.56 9.99
N GLY A 42 16.07 10.31 9.60
CA GLY A 42 16.78 9.59 8.54
C GLY A 42 16.15 9.70 7.14
N ALA A 43 16.79 9.05 6.18
CA ALA A 43 16.22 8.79 4.84
C ALA A 43 16.04 7.28 4.60
N GLU A 44 15.84 6.51 5.67
CA GLU A 44 15.69 5.06 5.62
C GLU A 44 14.22 4.68 5.50
N TRP A 45 13.93 3.77 4.57
CA TRP A 45 12.62 3.15 4.44
C TRP A 45 12.53 1.92 5.33
N LYS A 46 11.64 1.95 6.32
CA LYS A 46 11.34 0.81 7.18
C LYS A 46 10.11 0.08 6.68
N GLU A 47 10.23 -1.21 6.37
CA GLU A 47 9.08 -2.06 6.04
C GLU A 47 8.14 -2.15 7.26
N LEU A 48 6.86 -1.87 7.03
CA LEU A 48 5.80 -1.98 8.02
C LEU A 48 4.94 -3.22 7.81
N ALA A 49 4.67 -3.57 6.55
CA ALA A 49 3.83 -4.72 6.22
C ALA A 49 4.14 -5.26 4.82
N LYS A 50 3.99 -6.57 4.66
CA LYS A 50 3.94 -7.25 3.37
C LYS A 50 2.65 -8.05 3.29
N ARG A 51 1.90 -7.88 2.20
CA ARG A 51 0.57 -8.48 1.98
C ARG A 51 0.43 -8.92 0.53
N TRP A 52 -0.64 -9.67 0.26
CA TRP A 52 -1.05 -10.07 -1.07
C TRP A 52 -2.49 -9.60 -1.29
N THR A 53 -2.80 -9.21 -2.52
CA THR A 53 -4.16 -8.84 -2.90
C THR A 53 -5.08 -10.07 -2.86
N ASP A 54 -6.31 -9.85 -2.39
CA ASP A 54 -7.36 -10.87 -2.37
C ASP A 54 -7.98 -11.09 -3.77
N HIS A 55 -9.06 -11.87 -3.83
CA HIS A 55 -9.78 -12.18 -5.08
C HIS A 55 -10.46 -10.97 -5.72
N ASP A 56 -10.68 -9.89 -4.95
CA ASP A 56 -11.18 -8.60 -5.43
C ASP A 56 -10.01 -7.64 -5.73
N GLY A 57 -8.76 -8.12 -5.72
CA GLY A 57 -7.57 -7.32 -6.00
C GLY A 57 -7.24 -6.32 -4.89
N ARG A 58 -7.81 -6.48 -3.68
CA ARG A 58 -7.67 -5.52 -2.58
C ARG A 58 -6.69 -5.99 -1.52
N CYS A 59 -6.08 -5.04 -0.82
CA CYS A 59 -5.53 -5.29 0.51
C CYS A 59 -6.14 -4.31 1.50
N SER A 60 -6.94 -4.84 2.43
CA SER A 60 -7.60 -4.06 3.47
C SER A 60 -7.61 -4.80 4.81
N PRO A 61 -7.19 -4.16 5.91
CA PRO A 61 -6.37 -2.95 5.99
C PRO A 61 -4.86 -3.30 5.91
N LEU A 62 -4.04 -2.44 5.28
CA LEU A 62 -2.59 -2.63 5.21
C LEU A 62 -1.88 -2.38 6.54
N LEU A 63 -2.48 -1.53 7.39
CA LEU A 63 -2.06 -1.24 8.76
C LEU A 63 -3.23 -1.48 9.71
N ALA A 64 -2.96 -1.91 10.94
CA ALA A 64 -4.04 -2.01 11.92
C ALA A 64 -4.59 -0.62 12.25
N PRO A 65 -5.88 -0.51 12.61
CA PRO A 65 -6.45 0.73 13.13
C PRO A 65 -5.58 1.25 14.29
N GLY A 66 -5.23 2.52 14.25
CA GLY A 66 -4.34 3.17 15.22
C GLY A 66 -2.87 3.24 14.81
N GLN A 67 -2.46 2.49 13.79
CA GLN A 67 -1.04 2.39 13.42
C GLN A 67 -0.61 3.34 12.31
N ALA A 68 -1.55 3.87 11.52
CA ALA A 68 -1.23 4.91 10.55
C ALA A 68 -0.89 6.22 11.27
N ARG A 69 0.38 6.56 11.30
CA ARG A 69 0.90 7.83 11.83
C ARG A 69 1.14 8.81 10.69
N ALA A 70 1.19 10.10 10.98
CA ALA A 70 1.66 11.07 10.00
C ALA A 70 3.10 10.74 9.56
N GLY A 71 3.39 10.90 8.27
CA GLY A 71 4.70 10.64 7.69
C GLY A 71 4.60 10.22 6.23
N THR A 72 5.75 9.98 5.60
CA THR A 72 5.83 9.52 4.22
C THR A 72 5.81 7.99 4.16
N TYR A 73 4.92 7.45 3.35
CA TYR A 73 4.80 6.01 3.11
C TYR A 73 5.17 5.69 1.67
N LYS A 74 5.52 4.44 1.43
CA LYS A 74 5.78 3.89 0.10
C LYS A 74 5.11 2.55 -0.05
N LEU A 75 4.37 2.37 -1.14
CA LEU A 75 3.77 1.10 -1.52
C LEU A 75 4.53 0.51 -2.70
N ARG A 76 5.10 -0.67 -2.52
CA ARG A 76 5.79 -1.42 -3.57
C ARG A 76 4.94 -2.59 -4.03
N PHE A 77 4.58 -2.58 -5.30
CA PHE A 77 3.81 -3.61 -5.98
C PHE A 77 4.77 -4.51 -6.77
N GLU A 78 4.76 -5.80 -6.47
CA GLU A 78 5.63 -6.81 -7.10
C GLU A 78 5.04 -7.25 -8.45
N THR A 79 5.13 -6.38 -9.47
CA THR A 79 4.51 -6.59 -10.78
C THR A 79 5.18 -7.68 -11.61
N ALA A 80 6.51 -7.82 -11.58
CA ALA A 80 7.18 -8.91 -12.30
C ALA A 80 6.71 -10.30 -11.88
N PRO A 81 6.79 -10.69 -10.59
CA PRO A 81 6.35 -12.03 -10.20
C PRO A 81 4.85 -12.25 -10.41
N TYR A 82 4.04 -11.19 -10.35
CA TYR A 82 2.61 -11.29 -10.70
C TYR A 82 2.41 -11.70 -12.18
N TRP A 83 3.07 -10.99 -13.11
CA TRP A 83 2.94 -11.29 -14.53
C TRP A 83 3.60 -12.61 -14.92
N GLU A 84 4.75 -12.94 -14.32
CA GLU A 84 5.44 -14.21 -14.52
C GLU A 84 4.56 -15.40 -14.10
N GLY A 85 3.84 -15.27 -12.98
CA GLY A 85 2.86 -16.26 -12.53
C GLY A 85 1.70 -16.47 -13.51
N LEU A 86 1.43 -15.50 -14.39
CA LEU A 86 0.45 -15.59 -15.48
C LEU A 86 1.06 -15.99 -16.83
N GLY A 87 2.37 -16.25 -16.88
CA GLY A 87 3.08 -16.63 -18.11
C GLY A 87 3.45 -15.44 -19.01
N PHE A 88 3.43 -14.21 -18.50
CA PHE A 88 3.83 -13.01 -19.23
C PHE A 88 5.12 -12.42 -18.64
N SER A 89 5.92 -11.79 -19.49
CA SER A 89 7.02 -10.95 -19.01
C SER A 89 6.49 -9.58 -18.61
N SER A 90 6.94 -9.06 -17.47
CA SER A 90 6.65 -7.67 -17.10
C SER A 90 7.74 -6.73 -17.60
N PHE A 91 7.33 -5.57 -18.11
CA PHE A 91 8.26 -4.48 -18.42
C PHE A 91 8.77 -3.79 -17.14
N TYR A 92 7.90 -3.67 -16.13
CA TYR A 92 8.25 -3.08 -14.84
C TYR A 92 8.59 -4.20 -13.85
N PRO A 93 9.83 -4.24 -13.30
CA PRO A 93 10.19 -5.27 -12.32
C PRO A 93 9.34 -5.16 -11.05
N PHE A 94 9.00 -3.94 -10.67
CA PHE A 94 8.08 -3.57 -9.59
C PHE A 94 7.61 -2.13 -9.83
N VAL A 95 6.59 -1.70 -9.11
CA VAL A 95 6.11 -0.31 -9.11
C VAL A 95 6.10 0.21 -7.68
N GLU A 96 6.64 1.41 -7.43
CA GLU A 96 6.57 2.09 -6.14
C GLU A 96 5.71 3.35 -6.25
N VAL A 97 4.84 3.58 -5.26
CA VAL A 97 3.97 4.77 -5.11
C VAL A 97 4.25 5.44 -3.78
#